data_AF-A0A0P0NEV4-F1
#
_entry.id   AF-A0A0P0NEV4-F1
#
_cell.length_a   1.000
_cell.length_b   1.000
_cell.length_c   1.000
_cell.angle_alpha   90.00
_cell.angle_beta   90.00
_cell.angle_gamma   90.00
#
_symmetry.space_group_name_H-M   'P 1'
#
loop_
_entity.id
_entity.type
_entity.pdbx_description
1 polymer ?
#
loop_
_entity_poly.entity_id
_entity_poly.type
_entity_poly.pdbx_seq_one_letter_code
_entity_poly.pdbx_strand_id
1 'polypeptide(L)'
;MVCYFSYPRSYETLKWKRKGDFTVYNDQDVSRNEGVASLNAKWFPGLEEFGKVPSGSWKDDANEMGSNDFRSTKAHILYAELLDKAGNGLQVNSNAKQSSRAWLQDGSIQFLVADYSNGGSEPFYASPFDQGRIDGTSAKLKGSLQFELK
;
A
#
# COMPACT_ATOMS: atom_id res chain seq x y z
N MET A 1 -15.80 2.52 -0.47
CA MET A 1 -15.64 1.19 0.11
C MET A 1 -14.28 1.16 0.76
N VAL A 2 -14.19 0.53 1.93
CA VAL A 2 -12.93 0.34 2.66
C VAL A 2 -12.93 -1.11 3.15
N CYS A 3 -11.89 -1.85 2.79
CA CYS A 3 -11.63 -3.21 3.23
C CYS A 3 -10.30 -3.23 3.96
N TYR A 4 -10.29 -3.79 5.17
CA TYR A 4 -9.12 -3.87 6.03
C TYR A 4 -8.85 -5.31 6.38
N PHE A 5 -7.62 -5.76 6.16
CA PHE A 5 -7.17 -7.12 6.44
C PHE A 5 -5.96 -7.07 7.37
N SER A 6 -5.91 -8.02 8.31
CA SER A 6 -4.77 -8.25 9.19
C SER A 6 -4.24 -9.65 8.93
N TYR A 7 -2.97 -9.75 8.58
CA TYR A 7 -2.27 -10.99 8.27
C TYR A 7 -1.07 -11.19 9.20
N PRO A 8 -0.63 -12.44 9.44
CA PRO A 8 0.62 -12.71 10.13
C PRO A 8 1.82 -12.03 9.44
N ARG A 9 2.87 -11.72 10.21
CA ARG A 9 4.13 -11.12 9.69
C ARG A 9 4.75 -11.87 8.51
N SER A 10 4.47 -13.16 8.37
CA SER A 10 4.98 -14.00 7.26
C SER A 10 4.49 -13.58 5.87
N TYR A 11 3.44 -12.76 5.77
CA TYR A 11 2.87 -12.23 4.53
C TYR A 11 3.66 -11.00 4.05
N GLU A 12 4.91 -11.23 3.68
CA GLU A 12 5.90 -10.18 3.47
C GLU A 12 6.07 -9.74 2.02
N THR A 13 5.31 -10.29 1.07
CA THR A 13 5.41 -9.93 -0.34
C THR A 13 4.14 -9.23 -0.81
N LEU A 14 4.29 -7.98 -1.29
CA LEU A 14 3.24 -7.23 -1.96
C LEU A 14 3.51 -7.20 -3.46
N LYS A 15 2.57 -7.65 -4.28
CA LYS A 15 2.59 -7.46 -5.74
C LYS A 15 1.45 -6.55 -6.15
N TRP A 16 1.63 -5.77 -7.19
CA TRP A 16 0.55 -4.93 -7.71
C TRP A 16 0.65 -4.73 -9.21
N LYS A 17 -0.51 -4.37 -9.77
CA LYS A 17 -0.62 -3.70 -11.06
C LYS A 17 -1.66 -2.61 -10.94
N ARG A 18 -1.37 -1.42 -11.48
CA ARG A 18 -2.21 -0.23 -11.38
C ARG A 18 -2.27 0.52 -12.70
N LYS A 19 -3.27 1.38 -12.85
CA LYS A 19 -3.37 2.36 -13.92
C LYS A 19 -2.70 3.67 -13.47
N GLY A 20 -1.43 3.86 -13.81
CA GLY A 20 -0.73 5.11 -13.52
C GLY A 20 -1.16 6.27 -14.38
N ASP A 21 -0.84 7.46 -13.87
CA ASP A 21 -1.07 8.74 -14.53
C ASP A 21 -0.11 8.96 -15.70
N PHE A 22 1.06 8.32 -15.64
CA PHE A 22 2.08 8.37 -16.69
C PHE A 22 2.19 7.03 -17.42
N THR A 23 2.63 7.12 -18.67
CA THR A 23 2.89 5.94 -19.52
C THR A 23 4.23 5.29 -19.20
N VAL A 24 5.19 6.06 -18.67
CA VAL A 24 6.54 5.59 -18.35
C VAL A 24 6.88 5.99 -16.91
N TYR A 25 7.35 5.02 -16.14
CA TYR A 25 7.91 5.20 -14.81
C TYR A 25 9.31 4.60 -14.78
N ASN A 26 10.15 5.08 -13.87
CA ASN A 26 11.40 4.38 -13.57
C ASN A 26 11.09 3.08 -12.81
N ASP A 27 11.83 2.00 -13.07
CA ASP A 27 11.65 0.71 -12.38
C ASP A 27 11.89 0.79 -10.87
N GLN A 28 12.62 1.81 -10.42
CA GLN A 28 12.89 2.10 -9.01
C GLN A 28 11.86 3.05 -8.39
N ASP A 29 10.87 3.54 -9.16
CA ASP A 29 9.82 4.40 -8.65
C ASP A 29 8.77 3.58 -7.88
N VAL A 30 8.43 4.02 -6.68
CA VAL A 30 7.36 3.43 -5.86
C VAL A 30 5.97 3.59 -6.50
N SER A 31 5.87 4.54 -7.43
CA SER A 31 4.67 4.84 -8.22
C SER A 31 4.63 4.03 -9.52
N ARG A 32 5.56 3.13 -9.82
CA ARG A 32 5.49 2.37 -11.08
C ARG A 32 4.20 1.55 -11.23
N ASN A 33 3.81 1.30 -12.49
CA ASN A 33 2.54 0.66 -12.83
C ASN A 33 2.43 -0.78 -12.35
N GLU A 34 3.55 -1.48 -12.22
CA GLU A 34 3.59 -2.86 -11.76
C GLU A 34 4.88 -3.13 -11.00
N GLY A 35 4.79 -3.97 -9.99
CA GLY A 35 5.94 -4.25 -9.16
C GLY A 35 5.69 -5.32 -8.12
N VAL A 36 6.80 -5.70 -7.50
CA VAL A 36 6.87 -6.58 -6.34
C VAL A 36 7.71 -5.86 -5.30
N ALA A 37 7.24 -5.84 -4.06
CA ALA A 37 7.92 -5.27 -2.91
C ALA A 37 7.95 -6.30 -1.78
N SER A 38 9.08 -6.34 -1.09
CA SER A 38 9.24 -7.12 0.14
C SER A 38 9.10 -6.21 1.35
N LEU A 39 8.55 -6.75 2.45
CA LEU A 39 8.34 -6.02 3.68
C LEU A 39 9.62 -5.36 4.16
N ASN A 40 10.73 -6.11 4.32
CA ASN A 40 12.04 -5.60 4.74
C ASN A 40 12.01 -4.65 5.95
N ALA A 41 11.02 -4.80 6.83
CA ALA A 41 10.85 -3.96 8.00
C ALA A 41 12.05 -4.12 8.95
N LYS A 42 12.71 -3.01 9.25
CA LYS A 42 13.88 -2.94 10.11
C LYS A 42 13.72 -1.81 11.11
N TRP A 43 14.16 -2.03 12.34
CA TRP A 43 14.29 -0.95 13.29
C TRP A 43 15.33 0.05 12.77
N PHE A 44 14.99 1.34 12.74
CA PHE A 44 15.88 2.38 12.27
C PHE A 44 15.97 3.48 13.35
N PRO A 45 17.17 3.81 13.87
CA PRO A 45 17.35 4.77 14.96
C PRO A 45 17.01 6.23 14.62
N GLY A 46 16.43 6.50 13.45
CA GLY A 46 15.73 7.76 13.15
C GLY A 46 16.60 8.96 12.80
N LEU A 47 17.93 8.85 12.87
CA LEU A 47 18.83 9.91 12.41
C LEU A 47 19.66 9.41 11.22
N GLU A 48 19.30 9.86 10.02
CA GLU A 48 20.25 9.85 8.92
C GLU A 48 21.34 10.90 9.19
N GLU A 49 22.60 10.56 8.89
CA GLU A 49 23.71 11.48 9.07
C GLU A 49 23.57 12.68 8.12
N PHE A 50 23.53 13.89 8.67
CA PHE A 50 23.44 15.11 7.88
C PHE A 50 24.58 15.19 6.85
N GLY A 51 24.23 15.47 5.59
CA GLY A 51 25.20 15.62 4.50
C GLY A 51 25.71 14.31 3.91
N LYS A 52 25.28 13.15 4.42
CA LYS A 52 25.60 11.85 3.83
C LYS A 52 24.49 11.42 2.89
N VAL A 53 24.85 11.16 1.64
CA VAL A 53 23.90 10.62 0.65
C VAL A 53 23.49 9.20 1.08
N PRO A 54 22.20 8.91 1.25
CA PRO A 54 21.73 7.57 1.54
C PRO A 54 22.20 6.59 0.46
N SER A 55 22.75 5.45 0.88
CA SER A 55 23.14 4.39 -0.04
C SER A 55 21.94 3.47 -0.32
N GLY A 56 21.54 3.35 -1.58
CA GLY A 56 20.49 2.42 -2.00
C GLY A 56 19.35 3.08 -2.78
N SER A 57 18.44 2.26 -3.30
CA SER A 57 17.25 2.76 -3.99
C SER A 57 16.22 3.29 -3.01
N TRP A 58 15.65 4.45 -3.30
CA TRP A 58 14.57 5.07 -2.51
C TRP A 58 13.38 4.12 -2.23
N LYS A 59 13.05 3.23 -3.16
CA LYS A 59 11.99 2.23 -2.98
C LYS A 59 12.29 1.23 -1.86
N ASP A 60 13.56 0.90 -1.66
CA ASP A 60 14.00 -0.13 -0.70
C ASP A 60 14.33 0.46 0.67
N ASP A 61 14.31 1.78 0.81
CA ASP A 61 14.48 2.43 2.10
C ASP A 61 13.38 1.98 3.07
N ALA A 62 13.77 1.55 4.26
CA ALA A 62 12.89 0.79 5.14
C ALA A 62 12.95 1.29 6.57
N ASN A 63 11.79 1.28 7.21
CA ASN A 63 11.63 1.54 8.63
C ASN A 63 10.87 0.37 9.29
N GLU A 64 10.39 0.59 10.51
CA GLU A 64 9.64 -0.41 11.29
C GLU A 64 8.37 -0.89 10.58
N MET A 65 7.78 -0.08 9.70
CA MET A 65 6.57 -0.41 8.95
C MET A 65 6.84 -1.20 7.67
N GLY A 66 8.08 -1.17 7.17
CA GLY A 66 8.51 -1.83 5.94
C GLY A 66 9.29 -0.93 4.98
N SER A 67 9.68 -1.50 3.84
CA SER A 67 10.26 -0.76 2.72
C SER A 67 9.27 0.27 2.19
N ASN A 68 9.78 1.37 1.64
CA ASN A 68 8.99 2.44 1.09
C ASN A 68 8.07 1.93 -0.04
N ASP A 69 8.56 1.00 -0.84
CA ASP A 69 7.80 0.31 -1.88
C ASP A 69 6.66 -0.53 -1.31
N PHE A 70 6.88 -1.22 -0.19
CA PHE A 70 5.84 -2.01 0.47
C PHE A 70 4.79 -1.10 1.14
N ARG A 71 5.23 -0.03 1.81
CA ARG A 71 4.37 0.84 2.64
C ARG A 71 3.71 2.01 1.94
N SER A 72 4.06 2.28 0.68
CA SER A 72 3.46 3.33 -0.12
C SER A 72 2.09 2.91 -0.66
N THR A 73 1.19 3.88 -0.75
CA THR A 73 -0.12 3.66 -1.37
C THR A 73 0.04 3.44 -2.87
N LYS A 74 -0.57 2.38 -3.39
CA LYS A 74 -0.76 2.15 -4.82
C LYS A 74 -2.15 2.62 -5.20
N ALA A 75 -2.24 3.77 -5.88
CA ALA A 75 -3.50 4.29 -6.38
C ALA A 75 -3.92 3.60 -7.68
N HIS A 76 -5.23 3.52 -7.92
CA HIS A 76 -5.83 3.00 -9.16
C HIS A 76 -5.43 1.56 -9.49
N ILE A 77 -5.48 0.67 -8.50
CA ILE A 77 -5.09 -0.73 -8.69
C ILE A 77 -6.02 -1.45 -9.68
N LEU A 78 -5.41 -2.25 -10.55
CA LEU A 78 -6.10 -3.32 -11.29
C LEU A 78 -6.09 -4.59 -10.44
N TYR A 79 -4.96 -4.87 -9.79
CA TYR A 79 -4.90 -5.83 -8.70
C TYR A 79 -3.82 -5.48 -7.68
N ALA A 80 -3.97 -6.02 -6.47
CA ALA A 80 -2.93 -6.07 -5.46
C ALA A 80 -2.96 -7.44 -4.77
N GLU A 81 -1.78 -8.03 -4.56
CA GLU A 81 -1.59 -9.34 -3.94
C GLU A 81 -0.74 -9.20 -2.69
N LEU A 82 -1.21 -9.75 -1.57
CA LEU A 82 -0.41 -9.91 -0.36
C LEU A 82 -0.15 -11.40 -0.14
N LEU A 83 1.12 -11.80 -0.14
CA LEU A 83 1.55 -13.18 -0.21
C LEU A 83 2.57 -13.51 0.88
N ASP A 84 2.53 -14.75 1.35
CA ASP A 84 3.60 -15.37 2.13
C ASP A 84 4.77 -15.83 1.23
N LYS A 85 5.82 -16.40 1.86
CA LYS A 85 7.00 -16.95 1.13
C LYS A 85 6.67 -18.11 0.19
N ALA A 86 5.60 -18.86 0.47
CA ALA A 86 5.16 -19.98 -0.36
C ALA A 86 4.25 -19.52 -1.51
N GLY A 87 3.88 -18.25 -1.55
CA GLY A 87 2.99 -17.67 -2.55
C GLY A 87 1.51 -17.76 -2.21
N ASN A 88 1.15 -18.17 -0.99
CA ASN A 88 -0.23 -18.20 -0.55
C ASN A 88 -0.67 -16.82 -0.08
N GLY A 89 -1.94 -16.47 -0.29
CA GLY A 89 -2.50 -15.26 0.29
C GLY A 89 -3.70 -14.69 -0.44
N LEU A 90 -3.76 -13.36 -0.49
CA LEU A 90 -4.94 -12.63 -0.95
C LEU A 90 -4.61 -11.83 -2.19
N GLN A 91 -5.34 -12.10 -3.28
CA GLN A 91 -5.41 -11.20 -4.42
C GLN A 91 -6.71 -10.40 -4.38
N VAL A 92 -6.59 -9.09 -4.53
CA VAL A 92 -7.70 -8.15 -4.66
C VAL A 92 -7.75 -7.65 -6.08
N ASN A 93 -8.83 -7.95 -6.80
CA ASN A 93 -9.06 -7.46 -8.15
C ASN A 93 -9.95 -6.21 -8.14
N SER A 94 -9.58 -5.20 -8.94
CA SER A 94 -10.22 -3.88 -9.00
C SER A 94 -10.29 -3.38 -10.44
N ASN A 95 -11.15 -2.39 -10.68
CA ASN A 95 -11.32 -1.72 -11.96
C ASN A 95 -10.62 -0.35 -11.99
N ALA A 96 -9.44 -0.22 -11.37
CA ALA A 96 -8.67 1.02 -11.25
C ALA A 96 -9.34 2.15 -10.45
N LYS A 97 -10.38 1.83 -9.66
CA LYS A 97 -11.04 2.79 -8.77
C LYS A 97 -10.53 2.74 -7.33
N GLN A 98 -10.00 1.60 -6.91
CA GLN A 98 -9.49 1.43 -5.55
C GLN A 98 -7.99 1.75 -5.48
N SER A 99 -7.54 2.05 -4.27
CA SER A 99 -6.15 2.17 -3.88
C SER A 99 -5.83 1.11 -2.83
N SER A 100 -4.58 0.62 -2.81
CA SER A 100 -4.12 -0.34 -1.80
C SER A 100 -2.90 0.16 -1.03
N ARG A 101 -2.79 -0.18 0.25
CA ARG A 101 -1.60 0.08 1.07
C ARG A 101 -1.38 -1.08 2.04
N ALA A 102 -0.14 -1.53 2.19
CA ALA A 102 0.24 -2.55 3.17
C ALA A 102 1.29 -2.00 4.14
N TRP A 103 1.31 -2.41 5.41
CA TRP A 103 2.38 -2.05 6.35
C TRP A 103 2.44 -3.00 7.54
N LEU A 104 3.59 -3.08 8.21
CA LEU A 104 3.69 -3.75 9.51
C LEU A 104 3.20 -2.81 10.61
N GLN A 105 2.34 -3.32 11.47
CA GLN A 105 1.92 -2.65 12.71
C GLN A 105 1.58 -3.70 13.76
N ASP A 106 2.08 -3.50 14.98
CA ASP A 106 1.79 -4.36 16.14
C ASP A 106 2.01 -5.86 15.86
N GLY A 107 3.10 -6.16 15.14
CA GLY A 107 3.50 -7.54 14.80
C GLY A 107 2.70 -8.20 13.66
N SER A 108 1.73 -7.50 13.07
CA SER A 108 0.88 -8.00 11.98
C SER A 108 1.00 -7.13 10.73
N ILE A 109 0.78 -7.73 9.56
CA ILE A 109 0.70 -7.02 8.29
C ILE A 109 -0.72 -6.51 8.12
N GLN A 110 -0.86 -5.19 8.08
CA GLN A 110 -2.10 -4.53 7.73
C GLN A 110 -2.15 -4.35 6.23
N PHE A 111 -3.28 -4.68 5.63
CA PHE A 111 -3.52 -4.50 4.20
C PHE A 111 -4.88 -3.84 4.00
N LEU A 112 -4.83 -2.63 3.45
CA LEU A 112 -5.97 -1.75 3.26
C LEU A 112 -6.26 -1.60 1.78
N VAL A 113 -7.54 -1.70 1.42
CA VAL A 113 -8.06 -1.37 0.08
C VAL A 113 -9.22 -0.39 0.22
N ALA A 114 -9.13 0.76 -0.44
CA ALA A 114 -10.11 1.83 -0.29
C ALA A 114 -10.42 2.54 -1.62
N ASP A 115 -11.64 3.07 -1.76
CA ASP A 115 -12.04 3.91 -2.90
C ASP A 115 -11.42 5.32 -2.86
N TYR A 116 -10.75 5.68 -1.76
CA TYR A 116 -10.10 6.97 -1.58
C TYR A 116 -8.72 6.79 -0.94
N SER A 117 -7.83 7.75 -1.17
CA SER A 117 -6.53 7.84 -0.49
C SER A 117 -6.28 9.29 -0.11
N ASN A 118 -5.92 9.51 1.16
CA ASN A 118 -5.34 10.76 1.62
C ASN A 118 -3.81 10.72 1.36
N GLY A 119 -3.14 11.86 1.27
CA GLY A 119 -1.79 12.03 0.73
C GLY A 119 -0.63 11.45 1.56
N GLY A 120 -0.75 10.20 2.03
CA GLY A 120 0.31 9.40 2.63
C GLY A 120 0.66 9.73 4.09
N SER A 121 0.68 11.02 4.45
CA SER A 121 1.08 11.51 5.79
C SER A 121 -0.09 11.89 6.70
N GLU A 122 -1.32 11.88 6.19
CA GLU A 122 -2.52 12.13 6.99
C GLU A 122 -2.91 10.84 7.72
N PRO A 123 -3.32 10.90 8.99
CA PRO A 123 -3.90 9.75 9.65
C PRO A 123 -5.04 9.22 8.76
N PHE A 124 -5.09 7.93 8.47
CA PHE A 124 -6.23 7.32 7.76
C PHE A 124 -7.58 7.60 8.45
N TYR A 125 -7.51 7.98 9.73
CA TYR A 125 -8.64 8.36 10.60
C TYR A 125 -8.87 9.88 10.70
N ALA A 126 -8.05 10.72 10.07
CA ALA A 126 -8.31 12.15 10.03
C ALA A 126 -9.38 12.43 8.97
N SER A 127 -10.49 13.00 9.43
CA SER A 127 -11.57 13.49 8.59
C SER A 127 -11.00 14.35 7.45
N PRO A 128 -11.39 14.12 6.18
CA PRO A 128 -10.97 14.99 5.08
C PRO A 128 -11.42 16.44 5.34
N PHE A 129 -10.56 17.41 5.01
CA PHE A 129 -10.94 18.82 4.91
C PHE A 129 -11.98 18.99 3.78
N ASP A 130 -12.95 19.84 4.04
CA ASP A 130 -14.32 19.83 3.51
C ASP A 130 -14.47 20.40 2.09
N GLN A 131 -15.22 19.69 1.24
CA GLN A 131 -16.28 20.19 0.33
C GLN A 131 -16.72 19.04 -0.60
N GLY A 132 -17.67 18.21 -0.13
CA GLY A 132 -18.26 17.12 -0.92
C GLY A 132 -18.27 15.75 -0.22
N ARG A 133 -18.31 15.74 1.11
CA ARG A 133 -18.24 14.53 1.92
C ARG A 133 -19.41 13.58 1.65
N ILE A 134 -19.07 12.36 1.28
CA ILE A 134 -19.93 11.19 1.39
C ILE A 134 -19.73 10.65 2.82
N ASP A 135 -20.65 10.97 3.74
CA ASP A 135 -20.57 10.51 5.13
C ASP A 135 -20.65 8.97 5.19
N GLY A 136 -19.59 8.32 5.69
CA GLY A 136 -19.49 6.86 5.80
C GLY A 136 -20.60 6.21 6.64
N THR A 137 -21.40 6.99 7.36
CA THR A 137 -22.58 6.57 8.11
C THR A 137 -23.87 6.51 7.27
N SER A 138 -23.90 7.11 6.08
CA SER A 138 -25.06 7.15 5.17
C SER A 138 -24.71 6.85 3.71
N ALA A 139 -23.43 6.67 3.41
CA ALA A 139 -22.90 6.32 2.11
C ALA A 139 -23.07 4.83 1.79
N LYS A 140 -24.06 4.50 0.95
CA LYS A 140 -24.04 3.22 0.24
C LYS A 140 -22.91 3.25 -0.79
N LEU A 141 -21.73 2.81 -0.37
CA LEU A 141 -20.60 2.55 -1.25
C LEU A 141 -20.98 1.39 -2.19
N LYS A 142 -21.27 1.68 -3.45
CA LYS A 142 -21.49 0.69 -4.51
C LYS A 142 -20.16 0.39 -5.21
N GLY A 143 -19.64 -0.80 -4.98
CA GLY A 143 -18.49 -1.35 -5.69
C GLY A 143 -18.53 -2.87 -5.66
N SER A 144 -17.84 -3.51 -6.61
CA SER A 144 -17.61 -4.94 -6.62
C SER A 144 -16.10 -5.16 -6.50
N LEU A 145 -15.67 -5.81 -5.41
CA LEU A 145 -14.32 -6.35 -5.27
C LEU A 145 -14.42 -7.86 -5.40
N GLN A 146 -13.51 -8.44 -6.17
CA GLN A 146 -13.36 -9.89 -6.26
C GLN A 146 -12.06 -10.28 -5.57
N PHE A 147 -12.18 -11.20 -4.62
CA PHE A 147 -11.06 -11.77 -3.89
C PHE A 147 -10.80 -13.18 -4.39
N GLU A 148 -9.52 -13.52 -4.54
CA GLU A 148 -9.06 -14.88 -4.82
C GLU A 148 -8.08 -15.27 -3.71
N LEU A 149 -8.33 -16.44 -3.10
CA LEU A 149 -7.36 -17.06 -2.21
C LEU A 149 -6.35 -17.78 -3.09
N LYS A 150 -5.08 -17.41 -2.94
CA LYS A 150 -3.94 -18.08 -3.57
C LYS A 150 -3.43 -19.18 -2.64
#